data_AF-A0A926BVI0-F1
#
_entry.id   AF-A0A926BVI0-F1
#
_cell.length_a   1.000
_cell.length_b   1.000
_cell.length_c   1.000
_cell.angle_alpha   90.00
_cell.angle_beta   90.00
_cell.angle_gamma   90.00
#
_symmetry.space_group_name_H-M   'P 1'
#
loop_
_entity.id
_entity.type
_entity.pdbx_description
1 polymer ?
#
loop_
_entity_poly.entity_id
_entity_poly.type
_entity_poly.pdbx_seq_one_letter_code
_entity_poly.pdbx_strand_id
1 'polypeptide(L)'
;MREYKLVNRVLAAISFFVALITYTMTLQPSVPFWDCGEFSAAAVWQQVPHPPGAPLWLIVGKWFHLIPFGDDGWRLNLFSGVATAVTVMLVYMITVRLIERWSRPKAERPLVSYLGTFGGATIAAFAFLYSDTNWFNAVESEVYAAGNLLIALIIYFMMRWDDEAETPRHERWLLVIAYLLGLAIGVHLLALLTVPAIALVIYFRRYQPKLLSFVAMSAITGVSFWLLIYKAPLNYIPRLLADNAVIGVVLLLGLIGLVWWSIKEQKAIVYIATMSFLLIILGYTSYTHILLRANAHPTMNENEPDTFTELVSYLGREQYGNRGAWPRRQETDQYYRQYQDTYG
;
A
#
# COMPACT_ATOMS: atom_id res chain seq x y z
N MET A 1 16.09 29.46 7.07
CA MET A 1 14.86 28.62 7.15
C MET A 1 14.10 28.55 5.82
N ARG A 2 13.75 29.69 5.18
CA ARG A 2 13.03 29.70 3.89
C ARG A 2 13.83 29.06 2.75
N GLU A 3 15.11 29.40 2.62
CA GLU A 3 16.02 28.82 1.62
C GLU A 3 16.20 27.31 1.79
N TYR A 4 16.42 26.81 3.01
CA TYR A 4 16.50 25.37 3.29
C TYR A 4 15.25 24.62 2.80
N LYS A 5 14.06 25.14 3.10
CA LYS A 5 12.79 24.55 2.64
C LYS A 5 12.65 24.61 1.12
N LEU A 6 13.14 25.67 0.48
CA LEU A 6 13.14 25.79 -0.97
C LEU A 6 14.06 24.75 -1.61
N VAL A 7 15.31 24.65 -1.15
CA VAL A 7 16.29 23.65 -1.65
C VAL A 7 15.74 22.23 -1.50
N ASN A 8 15.17 21.91 -0.33
CA ASN A 8 14.56 20.60 -0.10
C ASN A 8 13.45 20.29 -1.12
N ARG A 9 12.56 21.24 -1.38
CA ARG A 9 11.45 21.08 -2.35
C ARG A 9 11.96 20.95 -3.79
N VAL A 10 12.96 21.74 -4.15
CA VAL A 10 13.58 21.69 -5.49
C VAL A 10 14.24 20.33 -5.71
N LEU A 11 15.02 19.83 -4.76
CA LEU A 11 15.67 18.52 -4.87
C LEU A 11 14.68 17.35 -4.84
N ALA A 12 13.57 17.47 -4.10
CA ALA A 12 12.47 16.50 -4.19
C ALA A 12 11.88 16.47 -5.61
N ALA A 13 11.59 17.65 -6.19
CA ALA A 13 11.10 17.75 -7.56
C ALA A 13 12.10 17.23 -8.59
N ILE A 14 13.39 17.53 -8.43
CA ILE A 14 14.45 16.97 -9.28
C ILE A 14 14.46 15.45 -9.18
N SER A 15 14.35 14.89 -7.98
CA SER A 15 14.30 13.43 -7.78
C SER A 15 13.11 12.79 -8.48
N PHE A 16 11.94 13.44 -8.43
CA PHE A 16 10.76 13.04 -9.18
C PHE A 16 11.00 13.07 -10.69
N PHE A 17 11.45 14.20 -11.25
CA PHE A 17 11.59 14.35 -12.69
C PHE A 17 12.70 13.49 -13.28
N VAL A 18 13.82 13.31 -12.57
CA VAL A 18 14.87 12.38 -12.99
C VAL A 18 14.31 10.97 -13.06
N ALA A 19 13.61 10.49 -12.03
CA ALA A 19 12.98 9.17 -12.05
C ALA A 19 11.93 9.04 -13.16
N LEU A 20 11.06 10.04 -13.32
CA LEU A 20 10.02 10.03 -14.34
C LEU A 20 10.62 9.94 -15.75
N ILE A 21 11.61 10.77 -16.05
CA ILE A 21 12.28 10.78 -17.36
C ILE A 21 12.97 9.44 -17.59
N THR A 22 13.77 8.97 -16.63
CA THR A 22 14.49 7.72 -16.72
C THR A 22 13.55 6.54 -16.99
N TYR A 23 12.51 6.36 -16.17
CA TYR A 23 11.59 5.25 -16.37
C TYR A 23 10.78 5.40 -17.65
N THR A 24 10.29 6.60 -17.99
CA THR A 24 9.55 6.83 -19.25
C THR A 24 10.37 6.47 -20.48
N MET A 25 11.68 6.75 -20.46
CA MET A 25 12.60 6.39 -21.55
C MET A 25 12.87 4.88 -21.66
N THR A 26 12.61 4.12 -20.59
CA THR A 26 12.88 2.67 -20.53
C THR A 26 11.64 1.82 -20.27
N LEU A 27 10.45 2.41 -20.36
CA LEU A 27 9.19 1.67 -20.28
C LEU A 27 9.16 0.59 -21.37
N GLN A 28 8.58 -0.56 -21.04
CA GLN A 28 8.26 -1.53 -22.08
C GLN A 28 7.33 -0.88 -23.12
N PRO A 29 7.63 -1.00 -24.43
CA PRO A 29 6.91 -0.29 -25.49
C PRO A 29 5.50 -0.81 -25.72
N SER A 30 5.16 -1.97 -25.14
CA SER A 30 3.84 -2.59 -25.16
C SER A 30 3.71 -3.51 -23.94
N VAL A 31 2.82 -4.49 -24.01
CA VAL A 31 2.53 -5.46 -22.96
C VAL A 31 3.77 -6.30 -22.61
N PRO A 32 4.28 -6.20 -21.37
CA PRO A 32 5.34 -7.06 -20.85
C PRO A 32 4.89 -8.52 -20.70
N PHE A 33 5.85 -9.43 -20.48
CA PHE A 33 5.58 -10.84 -20.16
C PHE A 33 4.93 -10.98 -18.75
N TRP A 34 4.40 -12.17 -18.43
CA TRP A 34 3.79 -12.50 -17.12
C TRP A 34 2.43 -11.83 -16.88
N ASP A 35 2.11 -11.53 -15.62
CA ASP A 35 0.84 -10.98 -15.12
C ASP A 35 0.52 -9.60 -15.74
N CYS A 36 1.51 -8.90 -16.29
CA CYS A 36 1.33 -7.59 -16.92
C CYS A 36 0.29 -7.60 -18.04
N GLY A 37 0.26 -8.64 -18.88
CA GLY A 37 -0.71 -8.74 -19.97
C GLY A 37 -2.13 -8.91 -19.48
N GLU A 38 -2.29 -9.67 -18.41
CA GLU A 38 -3.56 -9.88 -17.75
C GLU A 38 -4.06 -8.59 -17.06
N PHE A 39 -3.22 -7.95 -16.23
CA PHE A 39 -3.56 -6.69 -15.58
C PHE A 39 -3.83 -5.57 -16.60
N SER A 40 -3.05 -5.50 -17.68
CA SER A 40 -3.30 -4.56 -18.77
C SER A 40 -4.65 -4.81 -19.42
N ALA A 41 -4.96 -6.04 -19.83
CA ALA A 41 -6.24 -6.39 -20.41
C ALA A 41 -7.41 -6.14 -19.45
N ALA A 42 -7.24 -6.49 -18.17
CA ALA A 42 -8.21 -6.24 -17.10
C ALA A 42 -8.46 -4.75 -16.92
N ALA A 43 -7.44 -3.91 -16.89
CA ALA A 43 -7.61 -2.47 -16.75
C ALA A 43 -8.27 -1.86 -17.99
N VAL A 44 -7.81 -2.21 -19.20
CA VAL A 44 -8.33 -1.70 -20.48
C VAL A 44 -9.82 -2.03 -20.63
N TRP A 45 -10.18 -3.30 -20.46
CA TRP A 45 -11.54 -3.78 -20.72
C TRP A 45 -12.41 -3.86 -19.46
N GLN A 46 -11.86 -3.45 -18.31
CA GLN A 46 -12.50 -3.55 -16.99
C GLN A 46 -12.92 -5.01 -16.72
N GLN A 47 -11.96 -5.94 -16.72
CA GLN A 47 -12.23 -7.37 -16.49
C GLN A 47 -11.85 -7.78 -15.06
N VAL A 48 -12.06 -9.05 -14.71
CA VAL A 48 -11.70 -9.59 -13.40
C VAL A 48 -10.46 -10.49 -13.57
N PRO A 49 -9.27 -10.02 -13.17
CA PRO A 49 -8.05 -10.80 -13.24
C PRO A 49 -7.96 -11.79 -12.06
N HIS A 50 -6.84 -12.49 -11.95
CA HIS A 50 -6.55 -13.47 -10.94
C HIS A 50 -6.61 -12.86 -9.53
N PRO A 51 -6.94 -13.67 -8.51
CA PRO A 51 -7.14 -13.11 -7.17
C PRO A 51 -5.83 -12.66 -6.51
N PRO A 52 -5.83 -11.51 -5.81
CA PRO A 52 -7.00 -10.82 -5.27
C PRO A 52 -7.48 -9.65 -6.16
N GLY A 53 -7.11 -9.60 -7.44
CA GLY A 53 -7.75 -8.71 -8.43
C GLY A 53 -7.28 -7.26 -8.47
N ALA A 54 -6.71 -6.73 -7.39
CA ALA A 54 -6.20 -5.36 -7.29
C ALA A 54 -7.14 -4.27 -7.89
N PRO A 55 -8.41 -4.20 -7.45
CA PRO A 55 -9.42 -3.36 -8.10
C PRO A 55 -9.08 -1.87 -8.16
N LEU A 56 -8.45 -1.32 -7.12
CA LEU A 56 -8.04 0.08 -7.13
C LEU A 56 -6.95 0.32 -8.18
N TRP A 57 -6.04 -0.64 -8.34
CA TRP A 57 -5.03 -0.59 -9.40
C TRP A 57 -5.71 -0.59 -10.78
N LEU A 58 -6.69 -1.47 -11.02
CA LEU A 58 -7.45 -1.52 -12.28
C LEU A 58 -8.20 -0.21 -12.58
N ILE A 59 -8.86 0.35 -11.56
CA ILE A 59 -9.58 1.63 -11.68
C ILE A 59 -8.59 2.72 -12.08
N VAL A 60 -7.46 2.87 -11.38
CA VAL A 60 -6.45 3.90 -11.68
C VAL A 60 -5.78 3.66 -13.04
N GLY A 61 -5.42 2.41 -13.35
CA GLY A 61 -4.86 2.02 -14.64
C GLY A 61 -5.78 2.39 -15.81
N LYS A 62 -7.10 2.31 -15.65
CA LYS A 62 -8.05 2.77 -16.65
C LYS A 62 -7.87 4.24 -17.01
N TRP A 63 -7.54 5.12 -16.05
CA TRP A 63 -7.28 6.54 -16.33
C TRP A 63 -6.06 6.73 -17.21
N PHE A 64 -5.00 5.94 -16.99
CA PHE A 64 -3.81 5.98 -17.83
C PHE A 64 -4.08 5.44 -19.23
N HIS A 65 -4.87 4.37 -19.36
CA HIS A 65 -5.31 3.86 -20.66
C HIS A 65 -6.05 4.92 -21.50
N LEU A 66 -6.78 5.86 -20.87
CA LEU A 66 -7.51 6.93 -21.56
C LEU A 66 -6.61 8.02 -22.17
N ILE A 67 -5.29 7.96 -21.97
CA ILE A 67 -4.33 8.83 -22.67
C ILE A 67 -4.45 8.56 -24.19
N PRO A 68 -4.62 9.59 -25.06
CA PRO A 68 -5.04 9.40 -26.45
C PRO A 68 -3.90 9.01 -27.42
N PHE A 69 -2.76 8.53 -26.93
CA PHE A 69 -1.59 8.18 -27.74
C PHE A 69 -0.75 7.08 -27.09
N GLY A 70 0.13 6.46 -27.87
CA GLY A 70 0.95 5.32 -27.43
C GLY A 70 0.19 4.00 -27.48
N ASP A 71 0.90 2.89 -27.33
CA ASP A 71 0.32 1.56 -27.21
C ASP A 71 -0.46 1.41 -25.89
N ASP A 72 -1.50 0.59 -25.85
CA ASP A 72 -2.31 0.40 -24.65
C ASP A 72 -1.45 -0.16 -23.50
N GLY A 73 -0.61 -1.16 -23.75
CA GLY A 73 0.30 -1.70 -22.74
C GLY A 73 1.29 -0.65 -22.24
N TRP A 74 1.84 0.17 -23.15
CA TRP A 74 2.72 1.28 -22.78
C TRP A 74 2.04 2.29 -21.84
N ARG A 75 0.77 2.63 -22.08
CA ARG A 75 0.01 3.53 -21.19
C ARG A 75 -0.14 2.96 -19.79
N LEU A 76 -0.35 1.64 -19.67
CA LEU A 76 -0.41 0.97 -18.37
C LEU A 76 0.98 0.89 -17.71
N ASN A 77 2.05 0.65 -18.47
CA ASN A 77 3.41 0.70 -17.93
C ASN A 77 3.75 2.12 -17.42
N LEU A 78 3.25 3.17 -18.09
CA LEU A 78 3.42 4.55 -17.65
C LEU A 78 2.83 4.82 -16.26
N PHE A 79 1.74 4.13 -15.89
CA PHE A 79 1.20 4.20 -14.51
C PHE A 79 2.25 3.76 -13.49
N SER A 80 2.89 2.61 -13.70
CA SER A 80 3.98 2.12 -12.83
C SER A 80 5.15 3.09 -12.79
N GLY A 81 5.58 3.62 -13.95
CA GLY A 81 6.67 4.60 -14.03
C GLY A 81 6.38 5.87 -13.24
N VAL A 82 5.17 6.41 -13.34
CA VAL A 82 4.73 7.59 -12.56
C VAL A 82 4.65 7.27 -11.07
N ALA A 83 4.05 6.13 -10.69
CA ALA A 83 3.94 5.71 -9.30
C ALA A 83 5.32 5.56 -8.63
N THR A 84 6.27 4.95 -9.33
CA THR A 84 7.65 4.82 -8.86
C THR A 84 8.39 6.15 -8.83
N ALA A 85 8.18 7.05 -9.79
CA ALA A 85 8.78 8.39 -9.75
C ALA A 85 8.33 9.20 -8.52
N VAL A 86 7.04 9.13 -8.16
CA VAL A 86 6.54 9.71 -6.91
C VAL A 86 7.16 9.02 -5.69
N THR A 87 7.34 7.69 -5.75
CA THR A 87 8.00 6.92 -4.68
C THR A 87 9.44 7.39 -4.47
N VAL A 88 10.22 7.58 -5.53
CA VAL A 88 11.61 8.11 -5.44
C VAL A 88 11.65 9.48 -4.78
N MET A 89 10.72 10.37 -5.14
CA MET A 89 10.58 11.66 -4.48
C MET A 89 10.29 11.51 -2.98
N LEU A 90 9.39 10.60 -2.60
CA LEU A 90 9.06 10.33 -1.21
C LEU A 90 10.25 9.72 -0.46
N VAL A 91 11.01 8.80 -1.06
CA VAL A 91 12.24 8.24 -0.48
C VAL A 91 13.23 9.36 -0.17
N TYR A 92 13.45 10.30 -1.10
CA TYR A 92 14.25 11.48 -0.84
C TYR A 92 13.72 12.26 0.38
N MET A 93 12.42 12.58 0.42
CA MET A 93 11.81 13.36 1.49
C MET A 93 11.79 12.66 2.86
N ILE A 94 11.69 11.33 2.87
CA ILE A 94 11.78 10.47 4.05
C ILE A 94 13.22 10.48 4.57
N THR A 95 14.21 10.28 3.69
CA THR A 95 15.62 10.28 4.07
C THR A 95 16.08 11.62 4.61
N VAL A 96 15.65 12.75 4.03
CA VAL A 96 15.91 14.09 4.60
C VAL A 96 15.44 14.17 6.05
N ARG A 97 14.18 13.77 6.32
CA ARG A 97 13.63 13.80 7.68
C ARG A 97 14.38 12.88 8.64
N LEU A 98 14.77 11.69 8.17
CA LEU A 98 15.50 10.73 8.98
C LEU A 98 16.87 11.29 9.38
N ILE A 99 17.61 11.89 8.45
CA ILE A 99 18.89 12.53 8.71
C ILE A 99 18.71 13.72 9.67
N GLU A 100 17.70 14.57 9.45
CA GLU A 100 17.43 15.72 10.34
C GLU A 100 17.10 15.28 11.76
N ARG A 101 16.34 14.19 11.92
CA ARG A 101 16.00 13.62 13.23
C ARG A 101 17.25 13.12 13.98
N TRP A 102 18.18 12.50 13.26
CA TRP A 102 19.42 12.00 13.84
C TRP A 102 20.40 13.14 14.20
N SER A 103 20.51 14.13 13.32
CA SER A 103 21.62 15.11 13.35
C SER A 103 21.54 16.13 14.50
N ARG A 104 20.40 16.20 15.22
CA ARG A 104 20.00 17.23 16.20
C ARG A 104 20.05 18.67 15.63
N PRO A 105 19.03 19.52 15.82
CA PRO A 105 19.06 20.87 15.25
C PRO A 105 20.21 21.69 15.87
N LYS A 106 21.22 22.05 15.07
CA LYS A 106 22.17 23.11 15.43
C LYS A 106 21.60 24.47 14.99
N ALA A 107 21.82 25.50 15.81
CA ALA A 107 21.40 26.88 15.50
C ALA A 107 22.01 27.39 14.18
N GLU A 108 23.20 26.89 13.84
CA GLU A 108 23.88 27.13 12.58
C GLU A 108 23.95 25.84 11.76
N ARG A 109 23.62 25.93 10.47
CA ARG A 109 23.71 24.82 9.51
C ARG A 109 24.88 25.08 8.55
N PRO A 110 26.10 24.59 8.85
CA PRO A 110 27.24 24.76 7.95
C PRO A 110 27.01 24.01 6.63
N LEU A 111 27.75 24.38 5.57
CA LEU A 111 27.66 23.75 4.24
C LEU A 111 27.77 22.22 4.30
N VAL A 112 28.63 21.69 5.17
CA VAL A 112 28.80 20.25 5.38
C VAL A 112 27.51 19.58 5.84
N SER A 113 26.70 20.23 6.68
CA SER A 113 25.39 19.72 7.09
C SER A 113 24.38 19.76 5.95
N TYR A 114 24.41 20.78 5.09
CA TYR A 114 23.59 20.83 3.87
C TYR A 114 23.93 19.69 2.92
N LEU A 115 25.21 19.49 2.64
CA LEU A 115 25.70 18.43 1.76
C LEU A 115 25.41 17.04 2.35
N GLY A 116 25.60 16.85 3.65
CA GLY A 116 25.30 15.59 4.33
C GLY A 116 23.82 15.23 4.27
N THR A 117 22.92 16.18 4.55
CA THR A 117 21.47 15.92 4.52
C THR A 117 20.94 15.77 3.10
N PHE A 118 21.16 16.76 2.25
CA PHE A 118 20.58 16.75 0.90
C PHE A 118 21.32 15.82 -0.03
N GLY A 119 22.65 15.81 -0.01
CA GLY A 119 23.45 14.87 -0.80
C GLY A 119 23.20 13.42 -0.37
N GLY A 120 23.17 13.14 0.93
CA GLY A 120 22.84 11.80 1.45
C GLY A 120 21.43 11.34 1.04
N ALA A 121 20.43 12.22 1.12
CA ALA A 121 19.08 11.91 0.69
C ALA A 121 18.95 11.70 -0.83
N THR A 122 19.65 12.50 -1.65
CA THR A 122 19.70 12.30 -3.10
C THR A 122 20.37 10.98 -3.46
N ILE A 123 21.51 10.64 -2.83
CA ILE A 123 22.18 9.36 -3.04
C ILE A 123 21.25 8.20 -2.66
N ALA A 124 20.57 8.26 -1.51
CA ALA A 124 19.62 7.22 -1.10
C ALA A 124 18.46 7.05 -2.10
N ALA A 125 17.87 8.16 -2.55
CA ALA A 125 16.79 8.14 -3.53
C ALA A 125 17.25 7.60 -4.90
N PHE A 126 18.45 7.95 -5.34
CA PHE A 126 18.98 7.48 -6.63
C PHE A 126 19.47 6.04 -6.55
N ALA A 127 20.01 5.60 -5.40
CA ALA A 127 20.30 4.18 -5.17
C ALA A 127 19.02 3.34 -5.25
N PHE A 128 17.91 3.83 -4.70
CA PHE A 128 16.60 3.18 -4.87
C PHE A 128 16.12 3.23 -6.33
N LEU A 129 16.22 4.39 -6.99
CA LEU A 129 15.84 4.58 -8.40
C LEU A 129 16.55 3.57 -9.32
N TYR A 130 17.88 3.48 -9.23
CA TYR A 130 18.72 2.63 -10.08
C TYR A 130 18.88 1.19 -9.55
N SER A 131 18.15 0.80 -8.50
CA SER A 131 18.18 -0.59 -8.03
C SER A 131 17.41 -1.50 -8.99
N ASP A 132 17.98 -2.66 -9.30
CA ASP A 132 17.44 -3.62 -10.29
C ASP A 132 15.98 -3.99 -9.99
N THR A 133 15.69 -4.42 -8.76
CA THR A 133 14.34 -4.81 -8.35
C THR A 133 13.32 -3.67 -8.48
N ASN A 134 13.68 -2.45 -8.08
CA ASN A 134 12.74 -1.33 -8.20
C ASN A 134 12.56 -0.90 -9.66
N TRP A 135 13.65 -0.90 -10.43
CA TRP A 135 13.60 -0.57 -11.85
C TRP A 135 12.72 -1.52 -12.64
N PHE A 136 12.86 -2.83 -12.40
CA PHE A 136 12.03 -3.86 -13.01
C PHE A 136 10.54 -3.58 -12.80
N ASN A 137 10.14 -3.36 -11.55
CA ASN A 137 8.75 -2.99 -11.20
C ASN A 137 8.30 -1.64 -11.78
N ALA A 138 9.22 -0.71 -12.06
CA ALA A 138 8.89 0.61 -12.56
C ALA A 138 8.56 0.64 -14.05
N VAL A 139 9.05 -0.34 -14.83
CA VAL A 139 8.96 -0.32 -16.30
C VAL A 139 7.83 -1.18 -16.87
N GLU A 140 7.04 -1.83 -15.99
CA GLU A 140 6.00 -2.79 -16.36
C GLU A 140 4.73 -2.62 -15.53
N SER A 141 3.58 -3.01 -16.09
CA SER A 141 2.26 -2.81 -15.52
C SER A 141 1.89 -3.85 -14.45
N GLU A 142 2.62 -3.86 -13.35
CA GLU A 142 2.31 -4.67 -12.16
C GLU A 142 1.85 -3.84 -10.94
N VAL A 143 1.30 -4.53 -9.95
CA VAL A 143 0.76 -3.94 -8.72
C VAL A 143 1.83 -3.43 -7.74
N TYR A 144 3.08 -3.87 -7.89
CA TYR A 144 4.15 -3.57 -6.94
C TYR A 144 4.59 -2.10 -6.95
N ALA A 145 4.63 -1.44 -8.11
CA ALA A 145 4.97 -0.01 -8.19
C ALA A 145 3.99 0.86 -7.38
N ALA A 146 2.69 0.63 -7.57
CA ALA A 146 1.64 1.30 -6.79
C ALA A 146 1.66 0.88 -5.31
N GLY A 147 1.96 -0.39 -5.01
CA GLY A 147 2.15 -0.87 -3.64
C GLY A 147 3.30 -0.15 -2.91
N ASN A 148 4.44 0.04 -3.57
CA ASN A 148 5.59 0.77 -3.05
C ASN A 148 5.28 2.25 -2.81
N LEU A 149 4.49 2.87 -3.71
CA LEU A 149 3.99 4.23 -3.50
C LEU A 149 3.16 4.33 -2.21
N LEU A 150 2.24 3.39 -1.97
CA LEU A 150 1.44 3.39 -0.75
C LEU A 150 2.29 3.18 0.50
N ILE A 151 3.30 2.30 0.47
CA ILE A 151 4.27 2.13 1.56
C ILE A 151 4.99 3.45 1.85
N ALA A 152 5.53 4.10 0.81
CA ALA A 152 6.26 5.35 0.96
C ALA A 152 5.35 6.47 1.49
N LEU A 153 4.11 6.58 1.02
CA LEU A 153 3.12 7.53 1.54
C LEU A 153 2.81 7.28 3.02
N ILE A 154 2.59 6.01 3.40
CA ILE A 154 2.31 5.64 4.80
C ILE A 154 3.49 5.99 5.70
N ILE A 155 4.72 5.63 5.32
CA ILE A 155 5.93 5.98 6.08
C ILE A 155 6.09 7.49 6.17
N TYR A 156 5.89 8.21 5.06
CA TYR A 156 5.96 9.66 5.03
C TYR A 156 4.96 10.29 6.02
N PHE A 157 3.69 9.89 5.97
CA PHE A 157 2.68 10.42 6.89
C PHE A 157 2.87 9.98 8.34
N MET A 158 3.45 8.80 8.58
CA MET A 158 3.86 8.36 9.91
C MET A 158 4.93 9.28 10.49
N MET A 159 5.92 9.68 9.69
CA MET A 159 6.92 10.67 10.12
C MET A 159 6.29 12.05 10.33
N ARG A 160 5.33 12.46 9.48
CA ARG A 160 4.60 13.72 9.66
C ARG A 160 3.77 13.74 10.94
N TRP A 161 3.14 12.62 11.27
CA TRP A 161 2.45 12.44 12.55
C TRP A 161 3.41 12.61 13.72
N ASP A 162 4.57 11.96 13.65
CA ASP A 162 5.57 12.02 14.70
C ASP A 162 6.17 13.44 14.86
N ASP A 163 6.42 14.16 13.77
CA ASP A 163 6.85 15.56 13.81
C ASP A 163 5.82 16.47 14.52
N GLU A 164 4.54 16.18 14.34
CA GLU A 164 3.41 17.02 14.78
C GLU A 164 2.69 16.49 16.03
N ALA A 165 3.18 15.43 16.68
CA ALA A 165 2.37 14.69 17.66
C ALA A 165 2.01 15.47 18.95
N GLU A 166 2.67 16.60 19.21
CA GLU A 166 2.34 17.53 20.31
C GLU A 166 1.48 18.72 19.87
N THR A 167 1.15 18.80 18.58
CA THR A 167 0.33 19.88 18.02
C THR A 167 -1.14 19.48 17.99
N PRO A 168 -2.09 20.43 18.13
CA PRO A 168 -3.50 20.13 17.96
C PRO A 168 -3.80 19.51 16.59
N ARG A 169 -4.70 18.51 16.56
CA ARG A 169 -5.19 17.84 15.33
C ARG A 169 -4.14 16.96 14.64
N HIS A 170 -3.10 16.54 15.35
CA HIS A 170 -2.07 15.63 14.82
C HIS A 170 -2.64 14.27 14.37
N GLU A 171 -3.77 13.86 14.93
CA GLU A 171 -4.46 12.59 14.66
C GLU A 171 -4.88 12.44 13.20
N ARG A 172 -5.06 13.56 12.48
CA ARG A 172 -5.39 13.56 11.04
C ARG A 172 -4.44 12.69 10.22
N TRP A 173 -3.17 12.63 10.59
CA TRP A 173 -2.17 11.82 9.90
C TRP A 173 -2.41 10.33 10.12
N LEU A 174 -2.84 9.92 11.31
CA LEU A 174 -3.23 8.53 11.59
C LEU A 174 -4.47 8.13 10.79
N LEU A 175 -5.43 9.06 10.64
CA LEU A 175 -6.62 8.84 9.81
C LEU A 175 -6.27 8.70 8.32
N VAL A 176 -5.36 9.54 7.81
CA VAL A 176 -4.84 9.41 6.43
C VAL A 176 -4.15 8.05 6.25
N ILE A 177 -3.31 7.63 7.21
CA ILE A 177 -2.66 6.32 7.17
C ILE A 177 -3.70 5.19 7.15
N ALA A 178 -4.74 5.25 7.99
CA ALA A 178 -5.80 4.25 8.01
C ALA A 178 -6.53 4.16 6.66
N TYR A 179 -6.82 5.30 6.03
CA TYR A 179 -7.40 5.32 4.69
C TYR A 179 -6.46 4.70 3.63
N LEU A 180 -5.17 5.04 3.66
CA LEU A 180 -4.16 4.45 2.76
C LEU A 180 -4.01 2.93 2.96
N LEU A 181 -4.10 2.45 4.20
CA LEU A 181 -4.12 1.02 4.50
C LEU A 181 -5.36 0.34 3.91
N GLY A 182 -6.53 0.98 3.96
CA GLY A 182 -7.73 0.49 3.28
C GLY A 182 -7.56 0.41 1.75
N LEU A 183 -7.04 1.48 1.14
CA LEU A 183 -6.75 1.53 -0.30
C LEU A 183 -5.72 0.48 -0.73
N ALA A 184 -4.73 0.21 0.12
CA ALA A 184 -3.72 -0.82 -0.13
C ALA A 184 -4.30 -2.22 -0.30
N ILE A 185 -5.41 -2.54 0.36
CA ILE A 185 -6.10 -3.82 0.18
C ILE A 185 -6.55 -3.97 -1.28
N GLY A 186 -6.97 -2.89 -1.92
CA GLY A 186 -7.36 -2.84 -3.33
C GLY A 186 -6.20 -2.73 -4.33
N VAL A 187 -4.95 -2.72 -3.88
CA VAL A 187 -3.75 -2.67 -4.75
C VAL A 187 -2.85 -3.85 -4.46
N HIS A 188 -2.19 -3.87 -3.30
CA HIS A 188 -1.28 -4.93 -2.91
C HIS A 188 -1.12 -4.98 -1.38
N LEU A 189 -1.29 -6.17 -0.79
CA LEU A 189 -1.31 -6.37 0.67
C LEU A 189 0.03 -6.08 1.38
N LEU A 190 1.14 -5.97 0.63
CA LEU A 190 2.47 -5.66 1.19
C LEU A 190 2.47 -4.35 1.99
N ALA A 191 1.69 -3.35 1.55
CA ALA A 191 1.61 -2.08 2.25
C ALA A 191 1.05 -2.19 3.67
N LEU A 192 0.30 -3.25 3.98
CA LEU A 192 -0.20 -3.51 5.33
C LEU A 192 0.93 -3.86 6.33
N LEU A 193 2.08 -4.35 5.84
CA LEU A 193 3.25 -4.64 6.68
C LEU A 193 3.89 -3.39 7.31
N THR A 194 3.43 -2.20 6.95
CA THR A 194 3.82 -0.95 7.62
C THR A 194 3.18 -0.81 9.00
N VAL A 195 2.09 -1.55 9.30
CA VAL A 195 1.35 -1.45 10.57
C VAL A 195 2.23 -1.76 11.79
N PRO A 196 3.01 -2.85 11.83
CA PRO A 196 3.97 -3.08 12.91
C PRO A 196 4.94 -1.91 13.14
N ALA A 197 5.47 -1.32 12.07
CA ALA A 197 6.39 -0.19 12.17
C ALA A 197 5.70 1.05 12.79
N ILE A 198 4.47 1.37 12.36
CA ILE A 198 3.68 2.46 12.93
C ILE A 198 3.41 2.23 14.41
N ALA A 199 3.01 1.02 14.79
CA ALA A 199 2.75 0.68 16.17
C ALA A 199 3.99 0.83 17.06
N LEU A 200 5.17 0.44 16.55
CA LEU A 200 6.44 0.64 17.26
C LEU A 200 6.78 2.11 17.42
N VAL A 201 6.59 2.94 16.39
CA VAL A 201 6.81 4.39 16.49
C VAL A 201 5.87 5.02 17.52
N ILE A 202 4.59 4.63 17.54
CA ILE A 202 3.62 5.07 18.56
C ILE A 202 4.07 4.61 19.95
N TYR A 203 4.49 3.35 20.09
CA TYR A 203 4.91 2.77 21.36
C TYR A 203 6.11 3.50 21.95
N PHE A 204 7.21 3.64 21.20
CA PHE A 204 8.42 4.29 21.69
C PHE A 204 8.24 5.78 21.95
N ARG A 205 7.25 6.42 21.32
CA ARG A 205 6.92 7.82 21.60
C ARG A 205 6.10 8.00 22.87
N ARG A 206 5.09 7.15 23.09
CA ARG A 206 4.09 7.34 24.15
C ARG A 206 4.42 6.59 25.45
N TYR A 207 5.25 5.57 25.39
CA TYR A 207 5.54 4.68 26.51
C TYR A 207 7.03 4.54 26.77
N GLN A 208 7.37 4.30 28.04
CA GLN A 208 8.73 3.93 28.43
C GLN A 208 8.97 2.45 28.08
N PRO A 209 10.03 2.12 27.30
CA PRO A 209 10.24 0.77 26.83
C PRO A 209 10.58 -0.19 27.97
N LYS A 210 9.69 -1.15 28.23
CA LYS A 210 9.89 -2.28 29.13
C LYS A 210 9.50 -3.56 28.40
N LEU A 211 10.23 -4.66 28.63
CA LEU A 211 10.01 -5.93 27.93
C LEU A 211 8.54 -6.37 27.93
N LEU A 212 7.88 -6.35 29.09
CA LEU A 212 6.47 -6.75 29.19
C LEU A 212 5.53 -5.87 28.36
N SER A 213 5.70 -4.54 28.44
CA SER A 213 4.89 -3.60 27.66
C SER A 213 5.17 -3.69 26.15
N PHE A 214 6.42 -3.97 25.77
CA PHE A 214 6.81 -4.16 24.37
C PHE A 214 6.17 -5.44 23.80
N VAL A 215 6.24 -6.55 24.54
CA VAL A 215 5.60 -7.82 24.16
C VAL A 215 4.08 -7.65 24.10
N ALA A 216 3.47 -7.00 25.09
CA ALA A 216 2.03 -6.74 25.11
C ALA A 216 1.58 -5.90 23.91
N MET A 217 2.29 -4.81 23.60
CA MET A 217 1.97 -3.95 22.45
C MET A 217 2.20 -4.66 21.12
N SER A 218 3.24 -5.49 21.02
CA SER A 218 3.49 -6.31 19.83
C SER A 218 2.39 -7.34 19.61
N ALA A 219 1.93 -8.00 20.68
CA ALA A 219 0.81 -8.94 20.64
C ALA A 219 -0.50 -8.24 20.26
N ILE A 220 -0.82 -7.10 20.88
CA ILE A 220 -2.01 -6.30 20.55
C ILE A 220 -1.97 -5.88 19.08
N THR A 221 -0.81 -5.44 18.59
CA THR A 221 -0.62 -5.04 17.19
C THR A 221 -0.81 -6.23 16.25
N GLY A 222 -0.19 -7.38 16.55
CA GLY A 222 -0.30 -8.59 15.74
C GLY A 222 -1.74 -9.11 15.67
N VAL A 223 -2.43 -9.17 16.80
CA VAL A 223 -3.85 -9.57 16.87
C VAL A 223 -4.74 -8.56 16.13
N SER A 224 -4.53 -7.26 16.34
CA SER A 224 -5.32 -6.22 15.66
C SER A 224 -5.09 -6.21 14.16
N PHE A 225 -3.84 -6.41 13.72
CA PHE A 225 -3.50 -6.58 12.31
C PHE A 225 -4.20 -7.79 11.70
N TRP A 226 -4.05 -8.96 12.35
CA TRP A 226 -4.64 -10.20 11.86
C TRP A 226 -6.17 -10.14 11.82
N LEU A 227 -6.82 -9.60 12.86
CA LEU A 227 -8.28 -9.49 12.94
C LEU A 227 -8.84 -8.35 12.10
N LEU A 228 -8.43 -7.10 12.35
CA LEU A 228 -9.12 -5.91 11.86
C LEU A 228 -8.68 -5.48 10.47
N ILE A 229 -7.43 -5.78 10.09
CA ILE A 229 -6.85 -5.33 8.83
C ILE A 229 -6.84 -6.47 7.80
N TYR A 230 -6.53 -7.69 8.25
CA TYR A 230 -6.48 -8.85 7.36
C TYR A 230 -7.83 -9.61 7.32
N LYS A 231 -8.25 -10.26 8.41
CA LYS A 231 -9.43 -11.15 8.38
C LYS A 231 -10.76 -10.43 8.25
N ALA A 232 -10.97 -9.29 8.90
CA ALA A 232 -12.24 -8.61 8.86
C ALA A 232 -12.60 -8.13 7.45
N PRO A 233 -11.75 -7.37 6.73
CA PRO A 233 -12.07 -6.94 5.36
C PRO A 233 -12.09 -8.10 4.36
N LEU A 234 -11.15 -9.05 4.47
CA LEU A 234 -11.00 -10.10 3.44
C LEU A 234 -11.91 -11.32 3.64
N ASN A 235 -12.51 -11.50 4.80
CA ASN A 235 -13.27 -12.70 5.12
C ASN A 235 -14.57 -12.39 5.88
N TYR A 236 -14.49 -11.78 7.07
CA TYR A 236 -15.67 -11.65 7.93
C TYR A 236 -16.73 -10.68 7.39
N ILE A 237 -16.32 -9.51 6.89
CA ILE A 237 -17.25 -8.53 6.35
C ILE A 237 -17.96 -9.07 5.10
N PRO A 238 -17.27 -9.60 4.08
CA PRO A 238 -17.96 -10.12 2.90
C PRO A 238 -18.85 -11.33 3.24
N ARG A 239 -18.44 -12.25 4.13
CA ARG A 239 -19.31 -13.35 4.60
C ARG A 239 -20.58 -12.84 5.27
N LEU A 240 -20.46 -11.85 6.15
CA LEU A 240 -21.62 -11.26 6.80
C LEU A 240 -22.59 -10.63 5.79
N LEU A 241 -22.06 -9.98 4.76
CA LEU A 241 -22.87 -9.40 3.68
C LEU A 241 -23.52 -10.49 2.81
N ALA A 242 -22.85 -11.62 2.60
CA ALA A 242 -23.40 -12.79 1.92
C ALA A 242 -24.58 -13.39 2.68
N ASP A 243 -24.44 -13.56 4.00
CA ASP A 243 -25.47 -14.16 4.85
C ASP A 243 -26.68 -13.24 5.00
N ASN A 244 -26.45 -11.96 5.29
CA ASN A 244 -27.51 -10.96 5.44
C ASN A 244 -26.98 -9.53 5.31
N ALA A 245 -27.17 -8.93 4.13
CA ALA A 245 -26.76 -7.54 3.85
C ALA A 245 -27.34 -6.50 4.83
N VAL A 246 -28.52 -6.75 5.44
CA VAL A 246 -29.12 -5.84 6.43
C VAL A 246 -28.22 -5.71 7.66
N ILE A 247 -27.57 -6.80 8.09
CA ILE A 247 -26.67 -6.77 9.26
C ILE A 247 -25.47 -5.87 8.95
N GLY A 248 -24.91 -5.96 7.73
CA GLY A 248 -23.83 -5.08 7.29
C GLY A 248 -24.20 -3.59 7.34
N VAL A 249 -25.41 -3.25 6.88
CA VAL A 249 -25.93 -1.87 6.95
C VAL A 249 -26.10 -1.41 8.40
N VAL A 250 -26.67 -2.25 9.26
CA VAL A 250 -26.86 -1.92 10.69
C VAL A 250 -25.51 -1.71 11.39
N LEU A 251 -24.51 -2.55 11.11
CA LEU A 251 -23.16 -2.38 11.68
C LEU A 251 -22.49 -1.10 11.18
N LEU A 252 -22.64 -0.76 9.89
CA LEU A 252 -22.11 0.48 9.33
C LEU A 252 -22.75 1.72 9.98
N LEU A 253 -24.08 1.72 10.11
CA LEU A 253 -24.82 2.79 10.80
C LEU A 253 -24.42 2.88 12.29
N GLY A 254 -24.23 1.74 12.94
CA GLY A 254 -23.72 1.66 14.31
C GLY A 254 -22.31 2.26 14.44
N LEU A 255 -21.41 1.97 13.50
CA LEU A 255 -20.06 2.52 13.47
C LEU A 255 -20.09 4.05 13.25
N ILE A 256 -20.94 4.54 12.35
CA ILE A 256 -21.15 5.98 12.13
C ILE A 256 -21.71 6.64 13.41
N GLY A 257 -22.70 6.01 14.05
CA GLY A 257 -23.26 6.47 15.32
C GLY A 257 -22.22 6.52 16.44
N LEU A 258 -21.31 5.54 16.48
CA LEU A 258 -20.21 5.50 17.45
C LEU A 258 -19.17 6.59 17.20
N VAL A 259 -18.84 6.89 15.93
CA VAL A 259 -18.01 8.05 15.57
C VAL A 259 -18.69 9.33 16.05
N TRP A 260 -19.97 9.54 15.73
CA TRP A 260 -20.72 10.72 16.16
C TRP A 260 -20.75 10.88 17.68
N TRP A 261 -21.05 9.80 18.40
CA TRP A 261 -21.04 9.76 19.87
C TRP A 261 -19.66 10.08 20.43
N SER A 262 -18.59 9.53 19.86
CA SER A 262 -17.23 9.77 20.32
C SER A 262 -16.79 11.23 20.15
N ILE A 263 -17.28 11.92 19.12
CA ILE A 263 -17.07 13.36 18.93
C ILE A 263 -17.83 14.15 19.99
N LYS A 264 -19.12 13.83 20.20
CA LYS A 264 -19.99 14.51 21.16
C LYS A 264 -19.45 14.41 22.59
N GLU A 265 -19.01 13.22 22.98
CA GLU A 265 -18.48 12.92 24.33
C GLU A 265 -16.96 13.14 24.47
N GLN A 266 -16.32 13.74 23.45
CA GLN A 266 -14.89 14.06 23.42
C GLN A 266 -13.97 12.86 23.72
N LYS A 267 -14.34 11.65 23.28
CA LYS A 267 -13.57 10.42 23.46
C LYS A 267 -12.56 10.24 22.34
N ALA A 268 -11.43 10.94 22.43
CA ALA A 268 -10.41 11.00 21.36
C ALA A 268 -9.92 9.61 20.88
N ILE A 269 -9.59 8.68 21.79
CA ILE A 269 -9.10 7.34 21.41
C ILE A 269 -10.18 6.54 20.68
N VAL A 270 -11.43 6.61 21.14
CA VAL A 270 -12.56 5.92 20.51
C VAL A 270 -12.82 6.50 19.13
N TYR A 271 -12.79 7.82 18.99
CA TYR A 271 -12.90 8.51 17.71
C TYR A 271 -11.83 8.04 16.72
N ILE A 272 -10.55 8.07 17.12
CA ILE A 272 -9.44 7.66 16.23
C ILE A 272 -9.61 6.20 15.81
N ALA A 273 -9.90 5.29 16.75
CA ALA A 273 -10.03 3.87 16.45
C ALA A 273 -11.20 3.59 15.50
N THR A 274 -12.37 4.15 15.79
CA THR A 274 -13.60 3.89 15.02
C THR A 274 -13.57 4.57 13.65
N MET A 275 -13.08 5.80 13.57
CA MET A 275 -12.89 6.52 12.31
C MET A 275 -11.81 5.85 11.44
N SER A 276 -10.71 5.37 12.04
CA SER A 276 -9.69 4.62 11.30
C SER A 276 -10.28 3.35 10.69
N PHE A 277 -11.08 2.60 11.45
CA PHE A 277 -11.74 1.39 10.94
C PHE A 277 -12.74 1.72 9.82
N LEU A 278 -13.53 2.79 9.96
CA LEU A 278 -14.43 3.27 8.90
C LEU A 278 -13.66 3.64 7.62
N LEU A 279 -12.50 4.31 7.75
CA LEU A 279 -11.66 4.69 6.61
C LEU A 279 -11.01 3.47 5.93
N ILE A 280 -10.65 2.42 6.69
CA ILE A 280 -10.17 1.16 6.13
C ILE A 280 -11.29 0.50 5.31
N ILE A 281 -12.51 0.41 5.86
CA ILE A 281 -13.69 -0.09 5.14
C ILE A 281 -13.94 0.73 3.88
N LEU A 282 -13.85 2.06 3.97
CA LEU A 282 -14.01 2.95 2.83
C LEU A 282 -13.00 2.64 1.73
N GLY A 283 -11.72 2.42 2.05
CA GLY A 283 -10.73 2.02 1.05
C GLY A 283 -11.02 0.62 0.45
N TYR A 284 -11.49 -0.31 1.29
CA TYR A 284 -11.88 -1.65 0.88
C TYR A 284 -13.07 -1.67 -0.09
N THR A 285 -13.92 -0.63 -0.11
CA THR A 285 -15.04 -0.53 -1.07
C THR A 285 -14.62 -0.54 -2.54
N SER A 286 -13.33 -0.35 -2.85
CA SER A 286 -12.79 -0.60 -4.19
C SER A 286 -13.12 -2.02 -4.71
N TYR A 287 -13.23 -3.03 -3.84
CA TYR A 287 -13.63 -4.40 -4.21
C TYR A 287 -15.05 -4.54 -4.75
N THR A 288 -15.91 -3.54 -4.55
CA THR A 288 -17.20 -3.49 -5.25
C THR A 288 -16.99 -3.47 -6.77
N HIS A 289 -15.87 -2.95 -7.28
CA HIS A 289 -15.53 -3.05 -8.70
C HIS A 289 -15.43 -4.49 -9.18
N ILE A 290 -14.73 -5.38 -8.46
CA ILE A 290 -14.62 -6.80 -8.83
C ILE A 290 -16.01 -7.43 -8.89
N LEU A 291 -16.82 -7.27 -7.85
CA LEU A 291 -18.17 -7.84 -7.78
C LEU A 291 -19.07 -7.34 -8.93
N LEU A 292 -19.05 -6.03 -9.21
CA LEU A 292 -19.84 -5.43 -10.30
C LEU A 292 -19.37 -5.92 -11.68
N ARG A 293 -18.06 -6.06 -11.88
CA ARG A 293 -17.52 -6.53 -13.16
C ARG A 293 -17.77 -8.02 -13.34
N ALA A 294 -17.63 -8.83 -12.30
CA ALA A 294 -17.93 -10.26 -12.35
C ALA A 294 -19.40 -10.52 -12.77
N ASN A 295 -20.35 -9.80 -12.16
CA ASN A 295 -21.79 -9.83 -12.52
C ASN A 295 -22.11 -9.33 -13.94
N ALA A 296 -21.16 -8.66 -14.63
CA ALA A 296 -21.33 -8.29 -16.03
C ALA A 296 -20.84 -9.39 -17.00
N HIS A 297 -20.36 -10.51 -16.47
CA HIS A 297 -19.83 -11.68 -17.19
C HIS A 297 -18.83 -11.32 -18.31
N PRO A 298 -17.72 -10.61 -18.00
CA PRO A 298 -16.69 -10.27 -18.95
C PRO A 298 -15.96 -11.52 -19.46
N THR A 299 -15.24 -11.39 -20.56
CA THR A 299 -14.49 -12.49 -21.17
C THR A 299 -13.44 -13.11 -20.25
N MET A 300 -12.75 -12.28 -19.46
CA MET A 300 -11.85 -12.68 -18.38
C MET A 300 -12.58 -12.42 -17.06
N ASN A 301 -13.11 -13.49 -16.49
CA ASN A 301 -13.80 -13.48 -15.21
C ASN A 301 -13.19 -14.54 -14.29
N GLU A 302 -11.94 -14.35 -13.87
CA GLU A 302 -11.25 -15.39 -13.11
C GLU A 302 -11.94 -15.69 -11.77
N ASN A 303 -12.21 -16.97 -11.53
CA ASN A 303 -12.96 -17.49 -10.38
C ASN A 303 -14.40 -16.95 -10.22
N GLU A 304 -14.90 -16.15 -11.17
CA GLU A 304 -16.27 -15.66 -11.26
C GLU A 304 -16.85 -15.19 -9.91
N PRO A 305 -16.25 -14.17 -9.24
CA PRO A 305 -16.70 -13.68 -7.94
C PRO A 305 -17.99 -12.82 -8.04
N ASP A 306 -19.06 -13.42 -8.56
CA ASP A 306 -20.35 -12.79 -8.86
C ASP A 306 -21.21 -12.57 -7.61
N THR A 307 -20.81 -13.15 -6.48
CA THR A 307 -21.54 -13.14 -5.21
C THR A 307 -20.56 -12.90 -4.05
N PHE A 308 -21.06 -12.46 -2.90
CA PHE A 308 -20.20 -12.19 -1.74
C PHE A 308 -19.50 -13.45 -1.20
N THR A 309 -20.11 -14.64 -1.34
CA THR A 309 -19.48 -15.91 -0.94
C THR A 309 -18.28 -16.24 -1.82
N GLU A 310 -18.46 -16.14 -3.13
CA GLU A 310 -17.47 -16.35 -4.17
C GLU A 310 -16.37 -15.29 -4.05
N LEU A 311 -16.72 -14.03 -3.73
CA LEU A 311 -15.74 -12.98 -3.42
C LEU A 311 -14.85 -13.35 -2.22
N VAL A 312 -15.39 -14.02 -1.17
CA VAL A 312 -14.56 -14.49 -0.05
C VAL A 312 -13.59 -15.57 -0.52
N SER A 313 -14.06 -16.51 -1.34
CA SER A 313 -13.23 -17.58 -1.90
C SER A 313 -12.11 -17.00 -2.78
N TYR A 314 -12.46 -16.05 -3.64
CA TYR A 314 -11.57 -15.24 -4.49
C TYR A 314 -10.50 -14.54 -3.64
N LEU A 315 -10.90 -13.73 -2.66
CA LEU A 315 -9.98 -13.02 -1.75
C LEU A 315 -9.12 -13.96 -0.91
N GLY A 316 -9.69 -15.09 -0.49
CA GLY A 316 -9.03 -16.14 0.27
C GLY A 316 -8.08 -16.98 -0.56
N ARG A 317 -8.13 -16.86 -1.89
CA ARG A 317 -7.36 -17.63 -2.86
C ARG A 317 -7.53 -19.14 -2.69
N GLU A 318 -8.75 -19.57 -2.35
CA GLU A 318 -9.03 -20.97 -2.00
C GLU A 318 -8.77 -21.91 -3.20
N GLN A 319 -8.85 -21.41 -4.43
CA GLN A 319 -8.56 -22.16 -5.66
C GLN A 319 -7.12 -22.68 -5.74
N TYR A 320 -6.16 -22.05 -5.04
CA TYR A 320 -4.77 -22.52 -5.02
C TYR A 320 -4.54 -23.64 -4.00
N GLY A 321 -5.57 -23.99 -3.21
CA GLY A 321 -5.52 -24.96 -2.14
C GLY A 321 -4.73 -24.47 -0.92
N ASN A 322 -4.73 -25.28 0.14
CA ASN A 322 -3.94 -24.98 1.33
C ASN A 322 -2.50 -25.44 1.11
N ARG A 323 -1.53 -24.51 1.19
CA ARG A 323 -0.11 -24.82 1.15
C ARG A 323 0.48 -24.56 2.53
N GLY A 324 0.91 -25.63 3.20
CA GLY A 324 1.64 -25.50 4.46
C GLY A 324 2.94 -24.71 4.27
N ALA A 325 3.37 -23.99 5.30
CA ALA A 325 4.69 -23.35 5.30
C ALA A 325 5.83 -24.39 5.30
N TRP A 326 5.53 -25.61 5.79
CA TRP A 326 6.45 -26.73 5.87
C TRP A 326 5.69 -28.07 5.80
N PRO A 327 6.27 -29.14 5.20
CA PRO A 327 7.45 -29.11 4.32
C PRO A 327 7.17 -28.32 3.03
N ARG A 328 8.21 -27.71 2.44
CA ARG A 328 8.03 -26.93 1.21
C ARG A 328 7.65 -27.87 0.06
N ARG A 329 6.90 -27.38 -0.93
CA ARG A 329 6.47 -28.20 -2.09
C ARG A 329 7.64 -28.90 -2.79
N GLN A 330 8.79 -28.24 -2.91
CA GLN A 330 10.02 -28.85 -3.45
C GLN A 330 10.46 -30.10 -2.68
N GLU A 331 10.19 -30.14 -1.37
CA GLU A 331 10.55 -31.26 -0.51
C GLU A 331 9.53 -32.40 -0.58
N THR A 332 8.34 -32.24 -1.15
CA THR A 332 7.30 -33.30 -1.16
C THR A 332 6.85 -33.71 -2.56
N ASP A 333 6.98 -32.82 -3.53
CA ASP A 333 6.54 -33.03 -4.90
C ASP A 333 7.62 -33.81 -5.68
N GLN A 334 7.25 -34.99 -6.16
CA GLN A 334 8.15 -35.93 -6.81
C GLN A 334 8.80 -35.33 -8.07
N TYR A 335 8.09 -34.48 -8.81
CA TYR A 335 8.65 -33.79 -9.97
C TYR A 335 9.83 -32.89 -9.58
N TYR A 336 9.65 -32.08 -8.52
CA TYR A 336 10.71 -31.18 -8.07
C TYR A 336 11.87 -31.92 -7.43
N ARG A 337 11.61 -33.00 -6.68
CA ARG A 337 12.67 -33.88 -6.16
C ARG A 337 13.49 -34.49 -7.30
N GLN A 338 12.82 -35.07 -8.31
CA GLN A 338 13.51 -35.65 -9.46
C GLN A 338 14.27 -34.60 -10.27
N TYR A 339 13.68 -33.42 -10.49
CA TYR A 339 14.33 -32.31 -11.18
C TYR A 339 15.57 -31.85 -10.42
N GLN A 340 15.48 -31.74 -9.09
CA GLN A 340 16.59 -31.40 -8.22
C GLN A 340 17.68 -32.49 -8.26
N ASP A 341 17.31 -33.76 -8.10
CA ASP A 341 18.26 -34.88 -8.19
C ASP A 341 18.95 -34.96 -9.57
N THR A 342 18.30 -34.48 -10.64
CA THR A 342 18.84 -34.50 -12.01
C THR A 342 19.71 -33.29 -12.32
N TYR A 343 19.39 -32.10 -11.77
CA TYR A 343 19.97 -30.82 -12.20
C TYR A 343 20.54 -29.95 -11.07
N GLY A 344 20.49 -30.36 -9.80
CA GLY A 344 21.05 -29.58 -8.68
C GLY A 344 20.83 -30.17 -7.29
#